data_AF-I4FT82-F1
#
_entry.id   AF-I4FT82-F1
#
_cell.length_a   1.000
_cell.length_b   1.000
_cell.length_c   1.000
_cell.angle_alpha   90.00
_cell.angle_beta   90.00
_cell.angle_gamma   90.00
#
_symmetry.space_group_name_H-M   'P 1'
#
loop_
_entity.id
_entity.type
_entity.pdbx_description
1 polymer ?
#
loop_
_entity_poly.entity_id
_entity_poly.type
_entity_poly.pdbx_seq_one_letter_code
_entity_poly.pdbx_strand_id
1 'polypeptide(L)'
;MNQTLVNQQQLFQEIVQDIEQNKIAIAAKKLRQQEADSCEVPAQWLWKTAAALETNDWSILSEDFINLNFIGKNGYFLMIAPYRINRQGERQLTLSAIYGKIHQNSQPSIEQLESLTREKFGSLRQPIPRNLSFTEIASCGTVKGEKGEAFIVPHRWTFPNSVQGPALNNASEQKRRFSGSSYECIRKIFEPETADLLLRPLEDKINGERYRHLDTQFHEAGHASGLGFDLKLKNKLFQNYTYAGVEEWRSDSLGFEFADCALPAEEAGKLVAVNFCIRFGLDAHRLGGLEKDVDVHASLISLEYLLQNDAIYLTKNGQLSLRNISYPGLLKAVEMHRTKALSLTRRELNLNSPTGLFALYKVEIHPATQLIFQGLIVERCRGIWSELQ
;
A
#
# COMPACT_ATOMS: atom_id res chain seq x y z
N MET A 1 17.28 -25.96 -11.29
CA MET A 1 17.16 -25.45 -9.92
C MET A 1 17.84 -26.47 -9.01
N ASN A 2 18.79 -26.06 -8.16
CA ASN A 2 19.68 -26.98 -7.43
C ASN A 2 18.95 -27.66 -6.26
N GLN A 3 19.19 -28.95 -5.98
CA GLN A 3 18.44 -29.73 -4.97
C GLN A 3 18.56 -29.15 -3.55
N THR A 4 19.70 -28.56 -3.22
CA THR A 4 19.94 -27.83 -1.96
C THR A 4 19.00 -26.62 -1.79
N LEU A 5 18.68 -25.92 -2.88
CA LEU A 5 17.80 -24.74 -2.87
C LEU A 5 16.35 -25.14 -2.55
N VAL A 6 15.88 -26.23 -3.18
CA VAL A 6 14.53 -26.76 -2.98
C VAL A 6 14.34 -27.19 -1.51
N ASN A 7 15.37 -27.81 -0.92
CA ASN A 7 15.34 -28.23 0.47
C ASN A 7 15.29 -27.04 1.46
N GLN A 8 15.98 -25.93 1.16
CA GLN A 8 15.94 -24.72 2.01
C GLN A 8 14.60 -24.00 1.93
N GLN A 9 14.01 -23.85 0.74
CA GLN A 9 12.68 -23.24 0.59
C GLN A 9 11.60 -24.03 1.33
N GLN A 10 11.62 -25.35 1.22
CA GLN A 10 10.70 -26.21 1.95
C GLN A 10 10.84 -26.04 3.47
N LEU A 11 12.08 -25.95 3.97
CA LEU A 11 12.33 -25.74 5.39
C LEU A 11 11.78 -24.40 5.89
N PHE A 12 11.94 -23.31 5.14
CA PHE A 12 11.39 -22.01 5.54
C PHE A 12 9.86 -21.97 5.48
N GLN A 13 9.24 -22.68 4.53
CA GLN A 13 7.78 -22.87 4.51
C GLN A 13 7.31 -23.63 5.75
N GLU A 14 8.01 -24.69 6.15
CA GLU A 14 7.69 -25.43 7.37
C GLU A 14 7.84 -24.56 8.63
N ILE A 15 8.85 -23.68 8.68
CA ILE A 15 9.01 -22.72 9.79
C ILE A 15 7.80 -21.79 9.87
N VAL A 16 7.33 -21.24 8.73
CA VAL A 16 6.12 -20.40 8.70
C VAL A 16 4.89 -21.18 9.19
N GLN A 17 4.75 -22.45 8.80
CA GLN A 17 3.68 -23.32 9.27
C GLN A 17 3.79 -23.62 10.77
N ASP A 18 5.00 -23.83 11.30
CA ASP A 18 5.22 -24.03 12.73
C ASP A 18 4.82 -22.78 13.53
N ILE A 19 5.09 -21.57 13.01
CA ILE A 19 4.60 -20.30 13.60
C ILE A 19 3.07 -20.25 13.58
N GLU A 20 2.44 -20.59 12.45
CA GLU A 20 0.97 -20.62 12.31
C GLU A 20 0.31 -21.59 13.32
N GLN A 21 0.98 -22.71 13.62
CA GLN A 21 0.53 -23.73 14.57
C GLN A 21 0.98 -23.46 16.01
N ASN A 22 1.55 -22.29 16.30
CA ASN A 22 2.10 -21.91 17.61
C ASN A 22 3.18 -22.87 18.16
N LYS A 23 3.91 -23.55 17.27
CA LYS A 23 5.03 -24.45 17.60
C LYS A 23 6.34 -23.68 17.69
N ILE A 24 6.37 -22.64 18.52
CA ILE A 24 7.44 -21.64 18.58
C ILE A 24 8.82 -22.24 18.86
N ALA A 25 8.91 -23.18 19.79
CA ALA A 25 10.17 -23.85 20.13
C ALA A 25 10.74 -24.68 18.96
N ILE A 26 9.87 -25.28 18.13
CA ILE A 26 10.28 -26.05 16.95
C ILE A 26 10.81 -25.10 15.88
N ALA A 27 10.09 -24.01 15.61
CA ALA A 27 10.52 -22.96 14.68
C ALA A 27 11.88 -22.37 15.09
N ALA A 28 12.05 -21.98 16.36
CA ALA A 28 13.32 -21.44 16.88
C ALA A 28 14.48 -22.43 16.74
N LYS A 29 14.25 -23.72 17.01
CA LYS A 29 15.26 -24.77 16.80
C LYS A 29 15.66 -24.89 15.33
N LYS A 30 14.69 -24.91 14.40
CA LYS A 30 14.96 -24.97 12.95
C LYS A 30 15.77 -23.76 12.47
N LEU A 31 15.47 -22.57 12.99
CA LEU A 31 16.22 -21.34 12.70
C LEU A 31 17.68 -21.42 13.17
N ARG A 32 17.94 -21.92 14.39
CA ARG A 32 19.31 -22.08 14.94
C ARG A 32 20.13 -23.14 14.20
N GLN A 33 19.48 -24.13 13.64
CA GLN A 33 20.13 -25.20 12.86
C GLN A 33 20.57 -24.73 11.47
N GLN A 34 20.22 -23.51 11.05
CA GLN A 34 20.72 -22.97 9.80
C GLN A 34 22.21 -22.65 9.92
N GLU A 35 22.99 -23.28 9.05
CA GLU A 35 24.43 -23.05 8.94
C GLU A 35 24.72 -21.60 8.55
N ALA A 36 25.92 -21.12 8.89
CA ALA A 36 26.38 -19.77 8.56
C ALA A 36 26.27 -19.46 7.04
N ASP A 37 26.31 -20.50 6.21
CA ASP A 37 26.22 -20.45 4.75
C ASP A 37 24.78 -20.70 4.21
N SER A 38 23.73 -20.45 5.00
CA SER A 38 22.36 -20.31 4.48
C SER A 38 22.36 -19.36 3.27
N CYS A 39 22.32 -19.93 2.06
CA CYS A 39 22.53 -19.20 0.81
C CYS A 39 21.39 -18.24 0.49
N GLU A 40 20.20 -18.46 1.08
CA GLU A 40 18.97 -17.72 0.79
C GLU A 40 18.66 -16.62 1.81
N VAL A 41 18.76 -16.88 3.12
CA VAL A 41 18.41 -15.90 4.17
C VAL A 41 19.59 -15.71 5.13
N PRO A 42 19.97 -14.45 5.49
CA PRO A 42 21.17 -14.20 6.30
C PRO A 42 21.16 -14.93 7.64
N ALA A 43 22.19 -15.74 7.91
CA ALA A 43 22.25 -16.57 9.11
C ALA A 43 22.15 -15.74 10.41
N GLN A 44 22.82 -14.59 10.47
CA GLN A 44 22.75 -13.70 11.63
C GLN A 44 21.32 -13.23 11.93
N TRP A 45 20.54 -12.91 10.89
CA TRP A 45 19.14 -12.54 11.01
C TRP A 45 18.29 -13.70 11.56
N LEU A 46 18.50 -14.92 11.06
CA LEU A 46 17.80 -16.12 11.52
C LEU A 46 18.12 -16.42 12.99
N TRP A 47 19.38 -16.30 13.39
CA TRP A 47 19.83 -16.48 14.78
C TRP A 47 19.20 -15.45 15.72
N LYS A 48 19.18 -14.17 15.34
CA LYS A 48 18.49 -13.13 16.11
C LYS A 48 16.98 -13.37 16.16
N THR A 49 16.36 -13.79 15.07
CA THR A 49 14.93 -14.13 15.04
C THR A 49 14.61 -15.29 16.00
N ALA A 50 15.44 -16.33 16.05
CA ALA A 50 15.30 -17.43 17.00
C ALA A 50 15.43 -16.96 18.45
N ALA A 51 16.42 -16.11 18.74
CA ALA A 51 16.59 -15.53 20.08
C ALA A 51 15.38 -14.65 20.48
N ALA A 52 14.82 -13.88 19.54
CA ALA A 52 13.64 -13.05 19.78
C ALA A 52 12.41 -13.92 20.09
N LEU A 53 12.22 -15.03 19.37
CA LEU A 53 11.14 -15.99 19.64
C LEU A 53 11.26 -16.63 21.03
N GLU A 54 12.47 -16.93 21.50
CA GLU A 54 12.72 -17.58 22.79
C GLU A 54 12.61 -16.62 23.98
N THR A 55 13.05 -15.36 23.80
CA THR A 55 13.14 -14.37 24.88
C THR A 55 11.99 -13.36 24.86
N ASN A 56 11.21 -13.31 23.78
CA ASN A 56 10.25 -12.26 23.45
C ASN A 56 10.87 -10.84 23.38
N ASP A 57 12.19 -10.74 23.25
CA ASP A 57 12.89 -9.48 22.98
C ASP A 57 13.07 -9.30 21.47
N TRP A 58 12.16 -8.54 20.87
CA TRP A 58 12.19 -8.22 19.45
C TRP A 58 13.14 -7.08 19.11
N SER A 59 13.67 -6.36 20.11
CA SER A 59 14.50 -5.19 19.89
C SER A 59 15.80 -5.50 19.14
N ILE A 60 16.29 -6.73 19.28
CA ILE A 60 17.49 -7.25 18.63
C ILE A 60 17.42 -7.29 17.10
N LEU A 61 16.21 -7.20 16.52
CA LEU A 61 15.99 -7.19 15.07
C LEU A 61 16.09 -5.79 14.44
N SER A 62 16.02 -4.72 15.25
CA SER A 62 15.76 -3.36 14.77
C SER A 62 16.82 -2.86 13.78
N GLU A 63 18.10 -2.98 14.14
CA GLU A 63 19.22 -2.49 13.31
C GLU A 63 19.31 -3.24 11.97
N ASP A 64 19.12 -4.56 11.99
CA ASP A 64 19.18 -5.38 10.77
C ASP A 64 17.98 -5.14 9.87
N PHE A 65 16.81 -4.83 10.43
CA PHE A 65 15.64 -4.45 9.65
C PHE A 65 15.85 -3.11 8.93
N ILE A 66 16.37 -2.10 9.65
CA ILE A 66 16.64 -0.76 9.10
C ILE A 66 17.69 -0.83 7.99
N ASN A 67 18.76 -1.58 8.22
CA ASN A 67 19.87 -1.71 7.27
C ASN A 67 19.62 -2.74 6.16
N LEU A 68 18.42 -3.35 6.10
CA LEU A 68 18.05 -4.38 5.12
C LEU A 68 18.90 -5.66 5.21
N ASN A 69 19.57 -5.91 6.33
CA ASN A 69 20.41 -7.09 6.59
C ASN A 69 19.60 -8.39 6.77
N PHE A 70 18.27 -8.31 6.70
CA PHE A 70 17.37 -9.48 6.70
C PHE A 70 17.17 -10.09 5.30
N ILE A 71 17.64 -9.42 4.25
CA ILE A 71 17.49 -9.84 2.85
C ILE A 71 18.79 -10.52 2.40
N GLY A 72 18.67 -11.76 1.90
CA GLY A 72 19.81 -12.49 1.36
C GLY A 72 20.29 -11.96 0.01
N LYS A 73 21.49 -12.37 -0.40
CA LYS A 73 22.14 -11.90 -1.65
C LYS A 73 21.32 -12.19 -2.92
N ASN A 74 20.48 -13.22 -2.89
CA ASN A 74 19.59 -13.62 -3.96
C ASN A 74 18.15 -13.07 -3.81
N GLY A 75 17.93 -12.16 -2.86
CA GLY A 75 16.68 -11.47 -2.60
C GLY A 75 15.69 -12.22 -1.70
N TYR A 76 16.00 -13.43 -1.25
CA TYR A 76 15.12 -14.16 -0.34
C TYR A 76 15.20 -13.59 1.07
N PHE A 77 14.09 -13.65 1.79
CA PHE A 77 14.01 -13.19 3.17
C PHE A 77 12.97 -13.98 3.93
N LEU A 78 13.16 -14.08 5.25
CA LEU A 78 12.16 -14.58 6.20
C LEU A 78 12.01 -13.56 7.31
N MET A 79 10.84 -12.95 7.43
CA MET A 79 10.51 -12.10 8.59
C MET A 79 9.55 -12.83 9.51
N ILE A 80 9.86 -12.86 10.80
CA ILE A 80 8.97 -13.34 11.86
C ILE A 80 9.01 -12.32 12.98
N ALA A 81 7.89 -11.66 13.27
CA ALA A 81 7.76 -10.79 14.43
C ALA A 81 6.28 -10.50 14.75
N PRO A 82 5.96 -9.97 15.94
CA PRO A 82 4.62 -9.52 16.26
C PRO A 82 4.31 -8.27 15.44
N TYR A 83 3.22 -8.35 14.70
CA TYR A 83 2.70 -7.28 13.86
C TYR A 83 1.39 -6.77 14.44
N ARG A 84 1.26 -5.45 14.53
CA ARG A 84 0.10 -4.77 15.12
C ARG A 84 -0.82 -4.25 14.03
N ILE A 85 -2.09 -4.65 14.08
CA ILE A 85 -3.15 -4.06 13.27
C ILE A 85 -4.15 -3.35 14.18
N ASN A 86 -4.67 -2.22 13.72
CA ASN A 86 -5.79 -1.53 14.36
C ASN A 86 -7.00 -1.69 13.44
N ARG A 87 -8.02 -2.42 13.87
CA ARG A 87 -9.22 -2.66 13.06
C ARG A 87 -10.45 -2.42 13.91
N GLN A 88 -11.41 -1.66 13.37
CA GLN A 88 -12.66 -1.31 14.06
C GLN A 88 -12.47 -0.69 15.46
N GLY A 89 -11.33 -0.02 15.69
CA GLY A 89 -10.97 0.54 17.00
C GLY A 89 -10.27 -0.44 17.95
N GLU A 90 -10.15 -1.71 17.60
CA GLU A 90 -9.43 -2.72 18.37
C GLU A 90 -7.99 -2.87 17.89
N ARG A 91 -7.05 -2.95 18.85
CA ARG A 91 -5.64 -3.23 18.56
C ARG A 91 -5.40 -4.72 18.69
N GLN A 92 -5.06 -5.38 17.60
CA GLN A 92 -4.70 -6.79 17.58
C GLN A 92 -3.20 -6.92 17.35
N LEU A 93 -2.56 -7.74 18.16
CA LEU A 93 -1.14 -8.05 18.04
C LEU A 93 -0.98 -9.54 17.78
N THR A 94 -0.44 -9.87 16.61
CA THR A 94 -0.34 -11.26 16.14
C THR A 94 1.09 -11.54 15.70
N LEU A 95 1.67 -12.63 16.20
CA LEU A 95 2.92 -13.14 15.67
C LEU A 95 2.71 -13.55 14.21
N SER A 96 3.38 -12.85 13.30
CA SER A 96 3.21 -13.00 11.87
C SER A 96 4.53 -13.41 11.24
N ALA A 97 4.45 -14.21 10.17
CA ALA A 97 5.62 -14.64 9.42
C ALA A 97 5.42 -14.44 7.92
N ILE A 98 6.49 -14.06 7.23
CA ILE A 98 6.54 -13.88 5.77
C ILE A 98 7.85 -14.48 5.27
N TYR A 99 7.73 -15.47 4.39
CA TYR A 99 8.82 -15.97 3.57
C TYR A 99 8.57 -15.57 2.12
N GLY A 100 9.55 -14.93 1.49
CA GLY A 100 9.37 -14.43 0.13
C GLY A 100 10.68 -14.05 -0.54
N LYS A 101 10.54 -13.53 -1.77
CA LYS A 101 11.65 -13.06 -2.60
C LYS A 101 11.41 -11.64 -3.06
N ILE A 102 12.31 -10.74 -2.69
CA ILE A 102 12.32 -9.34 -3.10
C ILE A 102 12.58 -9.24 -4.60
N HIS A 103 11.80 -8.39 -5.26
CA HIS A 103 11.97 -8.07 -6.66
C HIS A 103 13.09 -7.04 -6.83
N GLN A 104 13.85 -7.16 -7.91
CA GLN A 104 14.85 -6.17 -8.27
C GLN A 104 14.19 -4.99 -8.99
N ASN A 105 13.35 -4.24 -8.26
CA ASN A 105 12.72 -3.03 -8.74
C ASN A 105 13.48 -1.83 -8.15
N SER A 106 14.02 -0.98 -9.02
CA SER A 106 14.84 0.19 -8.66
C SER A 106 14.22 1.52 -9.09
N GLN A 107 12.98 1.50 -9.58
CA GLN A 107 12.31 2.63 -10.20
C GLN A 107 10.93 2.90 -9.56
N PRO A 108 10.53 4.17 -9.38
CA PRO A 108 11.41 5.34 -9.47
C PRO A 108 12.48 5.26 -8.37
N SER A 109 13.65 5.87 -8.58
CA SER A 109 14.62 5.93 -7.49
C SER A 109 14.12 6.85 -6.38
N ILE A 110 14.45 6.54 -5.13
CA ILE A 110 14.07 7.38 -3.99
C ILE A 110 14.66 8.77 -4.16
N GLU A 111 15.90 8.87 -4.63
CA GLU A 111 16.59 10.14 -4.87
C GLU A 111 15.87 11.01 -5.90
N GLN A 112 15.31 10.39 -6.95
CA GLN A 112 14.51 11.10 -7.96
C GLN A 112 13.24 11.68 -7.33
N LEU A 113 12.51 10.89 -6.53
CA LEU A 113 11.29 11.34 -5.86
C LEU A 113 11.57 12.42 -4.81
N GLU A 114 12.64 12.29 -4.05
CA GLU A 114 13.08 13.32 -3.11
C GLU A 114 13.43 14.62 -3.83
N SER A 115 14.12 14.53 -4.98
CA SER A 115 14.45 15.69 -5.81
C SER A 115 13.18 16.39 -6.31
N LEU A 116 12.22 15.63 -6.86
CA LEU A 116 10.94 16.18 -7.32
C LEU A 116 10.15 16.82 -6.17
N THR A 117 10.18 16.21 -4.98
CA THR A 117 9.51 16.77 -3.80
C THR A 117 10.14 18.10 -3.39
N ARG A 118 11.48 18.19 -3.35
CA ARG A 118 12.20 19.44 -3.07
C ARG A 118 11.94 20.50 -4.14
N GLU A 119 11.87 20.12 -5.41
CA GLU A 119 11.56 21.04 -6.51
C GLU A 119 10.16 21.65 -6.35
N LYS A 120 9.14 20.83 -6.05
CA LYS A 120 7.75 21.30 -5.96
C LYS A 120 7.43 22.10 -4.70
N PHE A 121 8.13 21.81 -3.61
CA PHE A 121 7.77 22.31 -2.26
C PHE A 121 8.88 23.05 -1.53
N GLY A 122 10.09 23.11 -2.09
CA GLY A 122 11.27 23.75 -1.49
C GLY A 122 11.88 22.99 -0.31
N SER A 123 11.22 21.94 0.20
CA SER A 123 11.71 21.15 1.32
C SER A 123 11.15 19.73 1.31
N LEU A 124 11.89 18.82 1.93
CA LEU A 124 11.45 17.46 2.28
C LEU A 124 11.69 17.29 3.78
N ARG A 125 10.61 17.18 4.57
CA ARG A 125 10.68 17.15 6.04
C ARG A 125 10.80 15.74 6.62
N GLN A 126 10.59 14.72 5.79
CA GLN A 126 10.66 13.31 6.14
C GLN A 126 11.23 12.53 4.94
N PRO A 127 12.14 11.56 5.12
CA PRO A 127 12.59 10.71 4.02
C PRO A 127 11.43 9.90 3.43
N ILE A 128 11.47 9.65 2.13
CA ILE A 128 10.49 8.79 1.47
C ILE A 128 10.81 7.34 1.86
N PRO A 129 9.87 6.58 2.47
CA PRO A 129 10.15 5.21 2.85
C PRO A 129 10.41 4.36 1.61
N ARG A 130 11.40 3.47 1.72
CA ARG A 130 11.72 2.53 0.66
C ARG A 130 10.67 1.42 0.66
N ASN A 131 9.97 1.26 -0.45
CA ASN A 131 9.05 0.16 -0.65
C ASN A 131 9.79 -1.01 -1.33
N LEU A 132 9.68 -2.20 -0.75
CA LEU A 132 10.24 -3.41 -1.33
C LEU A 132 9.10 -4.32 -1.79
N SER A 133 8.93 -4.42 -3.10
CA SER A 133 8.02 -5.40 -3.69
C SER A 133 8.60 -6.81 -3.57
N PHE A 134 7.75 -7.80 -3.28
CA PHE A 134 8.16 -9.20 -3.20
C PHE A 134 7.09 -10.18 -3.68
N THR A 135 7.54 -11.36 -4.10
CA THR A 135 6.70 -12.54 -4.32
C THR A 135 6.65 -13.33 -3.02
N GLU A 136 5.44 -13.48 -2.46
CA GLU A 136 5.20 -14.35 -1.32
C GLU A 136 5.39 -15.83 -1.71
N ILE A 137 6.07 -16.58 -0.85
CA ILE A 137 6.22 -18.03 -0.93
C ILE A 137 5.39 -18.70 0.18
N ALA A 138 5.43 -18.16 1.40
CA ALA A 138 4.57 -18.57 2.51
C ALA A 138 4.37 -17.41 3.49
N SER A 139 3.18 -17.33 4.09
CA SER A 139 2.89 -16.37 5.15
C SER A 139 1.89 -16.91 6.17
N CYS A 140 1.86 -16.29 7.36
CA CYS A 140 0.87 -16.55 8.41
C CYS A 140 0.63 -15.30 9.28
N GLY A 141 -0.44 -15.33 10.08
CA GLY A 141 -0.84 -14.20 10.92
C GLY A 141 -1.58 -13.11 10.13
N THR A 142 -1.37 -11.85 10.50
CA THR A 142 -2.13 -10.69 9.96
C THR A 142 -1.61 -10.20 8.60
N VAL A 143 -0.68 -10.93 8.00
CA VAL A 143 -0.04 -10.60 6.71
C VAL A 143 -0.37 -11.65 5.64
N LYS A 144 -1.36 -12.52 5.92
CA LYS A 144 -1.81 -13.59 5.02
C LYS A 144 -3.26 -13.38 4.60
N GLY A 145 -3.53 -13.58 3.30
CA GLY A 145 -4.88 -13.71 2.76
C GLY A 145 -5.68 -12.40 2.74
N GLU A 146 -6.99 -12.52 2.49
CA GLU A 146 -7.90 -11.36 2.28
C GLU A 146 -8.05 -10.52 3.55
N LYS A 147 -8.11 -11.20 4.71
CA LYS A 147 -8.03 -10.56 6.03
C LYS A 147 -6.63 -10.04 6.36
N GLY A 148 -5.59 -10.32 5.58
CA GLY A 148 -4.23 -9.87 5.86
C GLY A 148 -3.93 -8.47 5.31
N GLU A 149 -2.76 -7.93 5.63
CA GLU A 149 -2.22 -6.74 4.95
C GLU A 149 -1.44 -7.17 3.70
N ALA A 150 -1.79 -6.59 2.53
CA ALA A 150 -0.98 -6.74 1.32
C ALA A 150 0.19 -5.74 1.26
N PHE A 151 0.01 -4.58 1.91
CA PHE A 151 1.05 -3.57 2.11
C PHE A 151 1.43 -3.52 3.58
N ILE A 152 2.66 -3.94 3.88
CA ILE A 152 3.16 -4.12 5.25
C ILE A 152 3.97 -2.89 5.60
N VAL A 153 3.40 -2.03 6.43
CA VAL A 153 4.01 -0.77 6.85
C VAL A 153 4.99 -1.00 8.01
N PRO A 154 6.16 -0.33 8.00
CA PRO A 154 7.24 -0.61 8.93
C PRO A 154 6.85 -0.38 10.40
N HIS A 155 6.14 0.72 10.69
CA HIS A 155 5.79 1.14 12.06
C HIS A 155 4.81 0.19 12.79
N ARG A 156 4.21 -0.79 12.10
CA ARG A 156 3.31 -1.79 12.70
C ARG A 156 4.07 -3.00 13.26
N TRP A 157 5.34 -3.16 12.91
CA TRP A 157 6.22 -4.09 13.63
C TRP A 157 6.50 -3.58 15.04
N THR A 158 6.50 -4.50 16.02
CA THR A 158 6.63 -4.14 17.43
C THR A 158 8.04 -3.83 17.93
N PHE A 159 9.07 -4.12 17.13
CA PHE A 159 10.44 -3.80 17.52
C PHE A 159 10.73 -2.29 17.38
N PRO A 160 11.62 -1.71 18.23
CA PRO A 160 11.94 -0.28 18.22
C PRO A 160 12.43 0.23 16.86
N ASN A 161 12.18 1.52 16.61
CA ASN A 161 12.64 2.23 15.39
C ASN A 161 12.22 1.59 14.07
N SER A 162 11.25 0.67 14.07
CA SER A 162 10.78 -0.04 12.88
C SER A 162 10.38 0.92 11.76
N VAL A 163 9.80 2.08 12.07
CA VAL A 163 9.45 3.16 11.13
C VAL A 163 10.58 3.58 10.18
N GLN A 164 11.85 3.39 10.56
CA GLN A 164 13.01 3.72 9.72
C GLN A 164 13.36 2.63 8.69
N GLY A 165 12.78 1.44 8.83
CA GLY A 165 12.98 0.34 7.89
C GLY A 165 12.03 0.40 6.68
N PRO A 166 12.08 -0.61 5.81
CA PRO A 166 11.32 -0.62 4.57
C PRO A 166 9.83 -0.94 4.81
N ALA A 167 8.97 -0.44 3.92
CA ALA A 167 7.67 -1.04 3.70
C ALA A 167 7.81 -2.26 2.79
N LEU A 168 7.01 -3.30 3.00
CA LEU A 168 7.00 -4.48 2.13
C LEU A 168 5.68 -4.56 1.37
N ASN A 169 5.76 -4.62 0.05
CA ASN A 169 4.60 -4.78 -0.82
C ASN A 169 4.50 -6.22 -1.33
N ASN A 170 3.52 -6.96 -0.81
CA ASN A 170 3.23 -8.34 -1.20
C ASN A 170 2.55 -8.36 -2.58
N ALA A 171 3.35 -8.44 -3.64
CA ALA A 171 2.84 -8.35 -5.00
C ALA A 171 2.00 -9.57 -5.40
N SER A 172 2.28 -10.75 -4.81
CA SER A 172 1.48 -11.96 -4.98
C SER A 172 0.06 -11.76 -4.44
N GLU A 173 -0.04 -11.24 -3.22
CA GLU A 173 -1.32 -10.98 -2.58
C GLU A 173 -2.08 -9.85 -3.27
N GLN A 174 -1.39 -8.76 -3.64
CA GLN A 174 -2.00 -7.70 -4.46
C GLN A 174 -2.56 -8.27 -5.77
N LYS A 175 -1.76 -9.07 -6.51
CA LYS A 175 -2.22 -9.71 -7.74
C LYS A 175 -3.46 -10.58 -7.50
N ARG A 176 -3.49 -11.38 -6.43
CA ARG A 176 -4.64 -12.21 -6.07
C ARG A 176 -5.91 -11.37 -5.85
N ARG A 177 -5.78 -10.25 -5.14
CA ARG A 177 -6.88 -9.30 -4.91
C ARG A 177 -7.38 -8.65 -6.20
N PHE A 178 -6.47 -8.26 -7.09
CA PHE A 178 -6.81 -7.64 -8.37
C PHE A 178 -7.43 -8.62 -9.35
N SER A 179 -6.87 -9.82 -9.51
CA SER A 179 -7.40 -10.84 -10.44
C SER A 179 -8.69 -11.50 -9.95
N GLY A 180 -9.10 -11.26 -8.70
CA GLY A 180 -10.33 -11.77 -8.11
C GLY A 180 -11.40 -10.68 -7.98
N SER A 181 -11.78 -10.38 -6.75
CA SER A 181 -12.91 -9.51 -6.42
C SER A 181 -12.79 -8.09 -6.99
N SER A 182 -11.60 -7.48 -7.01
CA SER A 182 -11.43 -6.12 -7.58
C SER A 182 -11.72 -6.07 -9.08
N TYR A 183 -11.31 -7.08 -9.85
CA TYR A 183 -11.65 -7.19 -11.28
C TYR A 183 -13.17 -7.17 -11.49
N GLU A 184 -13.91 -7.97 -10.71
CA GLU A 184 -15.37 -8.02 -10.80
C GLU A 184 -16.02 -6.69 -10.41
N CYS A 185 -15.55 -6.05 -9.34
CA CYS A 185 -16.04 -4.74 -8.92
C CYS A 185 -15.87 -3.70 -10.03
N ILE A 186 -14.68 -3.59 -10.61
CA ILE A 186 -14.40 -2.61 -11.67
C ILE A 186 -15.30 -2.82 -12.88
N ARG A 187 -15.54 -4.08 -13.29
CA ARG A 187 -16.47 -4.42 -14.39
C ARG A 187 -17.93 -4.07 -14.09
N LYS A 188 -18.36 -4.08 -12.83
CA LYS A 188 -19.73 -3.69 -12.43
C LYS A 188 -19.91 -2.18 -12.29
N ILE A 189 -18.85 -1.48 -11.89
CA ILE A 189 -18.86 -0.04 -11.65
C ILE A 189 -18.74 0.74 -12.96
N PHE A 190 -17.83 0.32 -13.84
CA PHE A 190 -17.46 1.06 -15.05
C PHE A 190 -17.99 0.39 -16.33
N GLU A 191 -18.33 1.21 -17.33
CA GLU A 191 -18.64 0.73 -18.69
C GLU A 191 -17.47 -0.09 -19.27
N PRO A 192 -17.74 -1.06 -20.17
CA PRO A 192 -16.74 -2.01 -20.66
C PRO A 192 -15.43 -1.39 -21.12
N GLU A 193 -15.46 -0.34 -21.93
CA GLU A 193 -14.26 0.30 -22.48
C GLU A 193 -13.43 1.01 -21.40
N THR A 194 -14.10 1.61 -20.40
CA THR A 194 -13.40 2.22 -19.26
C THR A 194 -12.83 1.14 -18.35
N ALA A 195 -13.59 0.08 -18.05
CA ALA A 195 -13.11 -1.04 -17.25
C ALA A 195 -11.89 -1.74 -17.91
N ASP A 196 -11.92 -1.95 -19.23
CA ASP A 196 -10.80 -2.50 -20.00
C ASP A 196 -9.55 -1.62 -19.89
N LEU A 197 -9.70 -0.30 -19.98
CA LEU A 197 -8.59 0.64 -19.83
C LEU A 197 -7.98 0.55 -18.42
N LEU A 198 -8.82 0.48 -17.38
CA LEU A 198 -8.37 0.45 -15.98
C LEU A 198 -7.67 -0.87 -15.61
N LEU A 199 -8.19 -2.01 -16.08
CA LEU A 199 -7.70 -3.33 -15.69
C LEU A 199 -6.45 -3.77 -16.46
N ARG A 200 -6.28 -3.30 -17.70
CA ARG A 200 -5.20 -3.74 -18.60
C ARG A 200 -3.79 -3.61 -18.01
N PRO A 201 -3.39 -2.56 -17.27
CA PRO A 201 -2.08 -2.50 -16.63
C PRO A 201 -1.86 -3.63 -15.62
N LEU A 202 -2.90 -4.06 -14.90
CA LEU A 202 -2.82 -5.11 -13.89
C LEU A 202 -2.72 -6.51 -14.50
N GLU A 203 -3.30 -6.70 -15.68
CA GLU A 203 -3.29 -7.95 -16.46
C GLU A 203 -1.98 -8.16 -17.23
N ASP A 204 -1.15 -7.12 -17.40
CA ASP A 204 0.14 -7.22 -18.07
C ASP A 204 1.06 -8.19 -17.31
N LYS A 205 1.35 -9.33 -17.95
CA LYS A 205 2.19 -10.40 -17.38
C LYS A 205 3.64 -9.98 -17.19
N ILE A 206 4.09 -8.95 -17.89
CA ILE A 206 5.47 -8.44 -17.86
C ILE A 206 5.56 -7.27 -16.87
N ASN A 207 4.68 -6.27 -17.01
CA ASN A 207 4.80 -5.02 -16.25
C ASN A 207 3.79 -4.84 -15.12
N GLY A 208 2.79 -5.71 -14.98
CA GLY A 208 1.70 -5.49 -14.02
C GLY A 208 2.18 -5.39 -12.58
N GLU A 209 3.19 -6.17 -12.21
CA GLU A 209 3.86 -6.05 -10.91
C GLU A 209 4.58 -4.71 -10.74
N ARG A 210 5.33 -4.29 -11.76
CA ARG A 210 6.02 -3.00 -11.77
C ARG A 210 5.03 -1.87 -11.58
N TYR A 211 3.89 -1.85 -12.29
CA TYR A 211 2.91 -0.77 -12.12
C TYR A 211 2.33 -0.70 -10.71
N ARG A 212 2.03 -1.84 -10.08
CA ARG A 212 1.59 -1.89 -8.68
C ARG A 212 2.65 -1.36 -7.72
N HIS A 213 3.91 -1.74 -7.93
CA HIS A 213 5.01 -1.23 -7.12
C HIS A 213 5.22 0.28 -7.30
N LEU A 214 5.19 0.77 -8.55
CA LEU A 214 5.32 2.17 -8.89
C LEU A 214 4.23 3.01 -8.22
N ASP A 215 2.96 2.63 -8.38
CA ASP A 215 1.82 3.31 -7.76
C ASP A 215 2.04 3.49 -6.25
N THR A 216 2.37 2.40 -5.54
CA THR A 216 2.63 2.49 -4.10
C THR A 216 3.86 3.36 -3.77
N GLN A 217 4.95 3.30 -4.54
CA GLN A 217 6.14 4.10 -4.27
C GLN A 217 5.91 5.61 -4.51
N PHE A 218 5.11 5.97 -5.53
CA PHE A 218 4.69 7.35 -5.77
C PHE A 218 3.71 7.84 -4.70
N HIS A 219 2.80 6.98 -4.24
CA HIS A 219 1.93 7.24 -3.10
C HIS A 219 2.76 7.58 -1.84
N GLU A 220 3.75 6.75 -1.47
CA GLU A 220 4.60 7.03 -0.31
C GLU A 220 5.37 8.38 -0.40
N ALA A 221 5.73 8.81 -1.62
CA ALA A 221 6.29 10.15 -1.83
C ALA A 221 5.26 11.26 -1.51
N GLY A 222 3.99 11.00 -1.83
CA GLY A 222 2.86 11.82 -1.41
C GLY A 222 2.79 11.98 0.10
N HIS A 223 2.84 10.89 0.88
CA HIS A 223 2.88 10.93 2.34
C HIS A 223 4.08 11.68 2.92
N ALA A 224 5.27 11.49 2.36
CA ALA A 224 6.49 12.15 2.82
C ALA A 224 6.51 13.67 2.55
N SER A 225 5.74 14.14 1.56
CA SER A 225 5.65 15.56 1.22
C SER A 225 4.89 16.40 2.28
N GLY A 226 4.98 17.73 2.16
CA GLY A 226 4.30 18.64 3.07
C GLY A 226 4.88 18.58 4.48
N LEU A 227 4.02 18.41 5.49
CA LEU A 227 4.47 18.23 6.87
C LEU A 227 5.16 16.87 7.12
N GLY A 228 5.00 15.89 6.22
CA GLY A 228 5.40 14.50 6.44
C GLY A 228 4.39 13.73 7.30
N PHE A 229 4.11 12.48 6.92
CA PHE A 229 3.15 11.60 7.59
C PHE A 229 3.50 11.32 9.05
N ASP A 230 4.78 11.10 9.37
CA ASP A 230 5.23 10.78 10.73
C ASP A 230 5.01 11.95 11.68
N LEU A 231 5.21 13.18 11.20
CA LEU A 231 4.93 14.38 11.99
C LEU A 231 3.42 14.47 12.27
N LYS A 232 2.58 14.20 11.27
CA LYS A 232 1.11 14.22 11.41
C LYS A 232 0.64 13.15 12.41
N LEU A 233 1.21 11.94 12.35
CA LEU A 233 0.96 10.86 13.32
C LEU A 233 1.41 11.24 14.73
N LYS A 234 2.64 11.74 14.89
CA LYS A 234 3.21 12.12 16.19
C LYS A 234 2.38 13.21 16.88
N ASN A 235 1.83 14.13 16.11
CA ASN A 235 0.95 15.20 16.60
C ASN A 235 -0.53 14.79 16.68
N LYS A 236 -0.87 13.51 16.46
CA LYS A 236 -2.25 12.98 16.50
C LYS A 236 -3.22 13.78 15.62
N LEU A 237 -2.80 14.13 14.41
CA LEU A 237 -3.61 14.91 13.47
C LEU A 237 -4.66 14.08 12.72
N PHE A 238 -4.60 12.76 12.81
CA PHE A 238 -5.60 11.84 12.22
C PHE A 238 -6.57 11.34 13.30
N GLN A 239 -7.32 12.27 13.90
CA GLN A 239 -8.23 11.97 15.01
C GLN A 239 -9.48 11.18 14.60
N ASN A 240 -9.81 11.19 13.31
CA ASN A 240 -10.94 10.48 12.74
C ASN A 240 -10.58 10.01 11.32
N TYR A 241 -11.46 9.19 10.76
CA TYR A 241 -11.28 8.62 9.43
C TYR A 241 -11.34 9.67 8.31
N THR A 242 -11.98 10.83 8.52
CA THR A 242 -12.09 11.85 7.47
C THR A 242 -10.76 12.56 7.24
N TYR A 243 -10.06 13.00 8.29
CA TYR A 243 -8.73 13.61 8.16
C TYR A 243 -7.70 12.62 7.62
N ALA A 244 -7.78 11.35 8.06
CA ALA A 244 -6.94 10.30 7.49
C ALA A 244 -7.29 10.04 6.01
N GLY A 245 -8.57 10.03 5.64
CA GLY A 245 -8.99 9.78 4.25
C GLY A 245 -8.60 10.92 3.31
N VAL A 246 -8.59 12.17 3.80
CA VAL A 246 -8.02 13.31 3.06
C VAL A 246 -6.50 13.14 2.90
N GLU A 247 -5.79 12.62 3.90
CA GLU A 247 -4.35 12.33 3.77
C GLU A 247 -4.08 11.26 2.70
N GLU A 248 -4.82 10.16 2.71
CA GLU A 248 -4.71 9.08 1.72
C GLU A 248 -4.99 9.59 0.30
N TRP A 249 -6.10 10.31 0.11
CA TRP A 249 -6.41 10.92 -1.18
C TRP A 249 -5.36 11.94 -1.62
N ARG A 250 -4.86 12.78 -0.70
CA ARG A 250 -3.80 13.76 -0.98
C ARG A 250 -2.52 13.04 -1.42
N SER A 251 -2.19 11.94 -0.75
CA SER A 251 -1.04 11.08 -1.03
C SER A 251 -1.11 10.51 -2.45
N ASP A 252 -2.23 9.88 -2.83
CA ASP A 252 -2.48 9.40 -4.20
C ASP A 252 -2.36 10.52 -5.23
N SER A 253 -3.00 11.65 -4.95
CA SER A 253 -3.07 12.79 -5.85
C SER A 253 -1.71 13.41 -6.11
N LEU A 254 -0.84 13.45 -5.10
CA LEU A 254 0.57 13.83 -5.31
C LEU A 254 1.36 12.73 -6.00
N GLY A 255 1.05 11.46 -5.73
CA GLY A 255 1.59 10.34 -6.48
C GLY A 255 1.37 10.49 -7.99
N PHE A 256 0.16 10.88 -8.42
CA PHE A 256 -0.13 11.16 -9.82
C PHE A 256 0.67 12.35 -10.37
N GLU A 257 0.85 13.39 -9.56
CA GLU A 257 1.63 14.57 -9.94
C GLU A 257 3.12 14.25 -10.09
N PHE A 258 3.68 13.44 -9.21
CA PHE A 258 5.05 12.98 -9.32
C PHE A 258 5.21 12.02 -10.50
N ALA A 259 4.23 11.14 -10.76
CA ALA A 259 4.23 10.26 -11.92
C ALA A 259 4.23 11.04 -13.23
N ASP A 260 3.39 12.08 -13.36
CA ASP A 260 3.35 12.95 -14.56
C ASP A 260 4.69 13.67 -14.81
N CYS A 261 5.42 14.01 -13.74
CA CYS A 261 6.74 14.63 -13.87
C CYS A 261 7.84 13.63 -14.20
N ALA A 262 7.73 12.40 -13.72
CA ALA A 262 8.79 11.40 -13.82
C ALA A 262 8.65 10.46 -15.02
N LEU A 263 7.44 10.30 -15.57
CA LEU A 263 7.10 9.30 -16.56
C LEU A 263 6.39 9.93 -17.78
N PRO A 264 6.43 9.28 -18.96
CA PRO A 264 5.56 9.66 -20.06
C PRO A 264 4.07 9.59 -19.67
N ALA A 265 3.25 10.47 -20.23
CA ALA A 265 1.82 10.57 -19.91
C ALA A 265 1.05 9.24 -20.03
N GLU A 266 1.43 8.40 -20.99
CA GLU A 266 0.89 7.03 -21.15
C GLU A 266 1.15 6.17 -19.90
N GLU A 267 2.38 6.19 -19.39
CA GLU A 267 2.81 5.40 -18.23
C GLU A 267 2.23 5.97 -16.92
N ALA A 268 2.22 7.29 -16.77
CA ALA A 268 1.58 7.94 -15.62
C ALA A 268 0.07 7.65 -15.59
N GLY A 269 -0.61 7.65 -16.75
CA GLY A 269 -2.01 7.26 -16.85
C GLY A 269 -2.27 5.79 -16.48
N LYS A 270 -1.33 4.87 -16.75
CA LYS A 270 -1.43 3.49 -16.26
C LYS A 270 -1.35 3.39 -14.74
N LEU A 271 -0.57 4.26 -14.08
CA LEU A 271 -0.54 4.31 -12.61
C LEU A 271 -1.87 4.82 -12.05
N VAL A 272 -2.48 5.83 -12.68
CA VAL A 272 -3.84 6.27 -12.31
C VAL A 272 -4.85 5.12 -12.46
N ALA A 273 -4.74 4.33 -13.52
CA ALA A 273 -5.59 3.14 -13.72
C ALA A 273 -5.43 2.11 -12.59
N VAL A 274 -4.18 1.79 -12.21
CA VAL A 274 -3.90 0.91 -11.07
C VAL A 274 -4.51 1.46 -9.78
N ASN A 275 -4.32 2.75 -9.50
CA ASN A 275 -4.88 3.40 -8.32
C ASN A 275 -6.42 3.34 -8.30
N PHE A 276 -7.09 3.52 -9.43
CA PHE A 276 -8.55 3.40 -9.50
C PHE A 276 -9.03 1.98 -9.25
N CYS A 277 -8.28 0.96 -9.69
CA CYS A 277 -8.57 -0.43 -9.33
C CYS A 277 -8.41 -0.69 -7.81
N ILE A 278 -7.47 -0.01 -7.16
CA ILE A 278 -7.33 -0.02 -5.69
C ILE A 278 -8.54 0.68 -5.06
N ARG A 279 -8.75 1.95 -5.37
CA ARG A 279 -9.75 2.80 -4.71
C ARG A 279 -11.18 2.31 -4.94
N PHE A 280 -11.55 2.01 -6.18
CA PHE A 280 -12.92 1.62 -6.52
C PHE A 280 -13.16 0.12 -6.57
N GLY A 281 -12.12 -0.69 -6.78
CA GLY A 281 -12.25 -2.15 -6.84
C GLY A 281 -12.00 -2.86 -5.52
N LEU A 282 -11.25 -2.23 -4.59
CA LEU A 282 -10.86 -2.82 -3.31
C LEU A 282 -11.30 -1.93 -2.15
N ASP A 283 -10.73 -0.73 -2.03
CA ASP A 283 -10.84 0.09 -0.83
C ASP A 283 -12.27 0.53 -0.52
N ALA A 284 -13.04 0.90 -1.56
CA ALA A 284 -14.44 1.27 -1.41
C ALA A 284 -15.33 0.19 -0.77
N HIS A 285 -14.83 -1.05 -0.67
CA HIS A 285 -15.57 -2.20 -0.14
C HIS A 285 -15.04 -2.72 1.20
N ARG A 286 -14.08 -2.02 1.82
CA ARG A 286 -13.54 -2.40 3.13
C ARG A 286 -14.60 -2.35 4.22
N LEU A 287 -14.46 -3.28 5.17
CA LEU A 287 -15.35 -3.38 6.33
C LEU A 287 -15.22 -2.14 7.24
N GLY A 288 -16.29 -1.35 7.30
CA GLY A 288 -16.35 -0.10 8.06
C GLY A 288 -17.14 0.97 7.32
N GLY A 289 -17.06 0.96 5.98
CA GLY A 289 -17.83 1.82 5.10
C GLY A 289 -17.54 3.31 5.29
N LEU A 290 -18.42 4.14 4.71
CA LEU A 290 -18.28 5.60 4.63
C LEU A 290 -18.16 6.33 5.98
N GLU A 291 -18.51 5.68 7.09
CA GLU A 291 -18.59 6.30 8.41
C GLU A 291 -17.40 5.97 9.32
N LYS A 292 -16.52 5.04 8.91
CA LYS A 292 -15.49 4.50 9.81
C LYS A 292 -14.17 4.13 9.15
N ASP A 293 -14.13 4.00 7.82
CA ASP A 293 -12.93 3.56 7.10
C ASP A 293 -12.25 4.71 6.34
N VAL A 294 -10.93 4.76 6.49
CA VAL A 294 -10.05 5.79 5.93
C VAL A 294 -10.00 5.70 4.41
N ASP A 295 -9.77 4.51 3.89
CA ASP A 295 -9.60 4.26 2.46
C ASP A 295 -10.93 4.39 1.71
N VAL A 296 -12.04 3.97 2.34
CA VAL A 296 -13.39 4.20 1.78
C VAL A 296 -13.65 5.71 1.61
N HIS A 297 -13.27 6.53 2.59
CA HIS A 297 -13.43 7.98 2.49
C HIS A 297 -12.52 8.61 1.42
N ALA A 298 -11.28 8.12 1.29
CA ALA A 298 -10.38 8.54 0.22
C ALA A 298 -10.97 8.22 -1.17
N SER A 299 -11.55 7.04 -1.36
CA SER A 299 -12.26 6.67 -2.59
C SER A 299 -13.46 7.56 -2.90
N LEU A 300 -14.21 8.00 -1.88
CA LEU A 300 -15.31 8.94 -2.05
C LEU A 300 -14.81 10.32 -2.50
N ILE A 301 -13.73 10.84 -1.90
CA ILE A 301 -13.10 12.10 -2.32
C ILE A 301 -12.62 11.98 -3.77
N SER A 302 -12.04 10.84 -4.13
CA SER A 302 -11.63 10.58 -5.52
C SER A 302 -12.81 10.65 -6.48
N LEU A 303 -13.95 10.06 -6.14
CA LEU A 303 -15.16 10.16 -6.96
C LEU A 303 -15.66 11.60 -7.09
N GLU A 304 -15.66 12.37 -6.00
CA GLU A 304 -16.11 13.77 -5.98
C GLU A 304 -15.34 14.60 -7.01
N TYR A 305 -14.02 14.54 -6.98
CA TYR A 305 -13.22 15.36 -7.90
C TYR A 305 -13.31 14.89 -9.37
N LEU A 306 -13.51 13.60 -9.61
CA LEU A 306 -13.74 13.10 -10.97
C LEU A 306 -15.07 13.60 -11.56
N LEU A 307 -16.12 13.68 -10.74
CA LEU A 307 -17.41 14.24 -11.15
C LEU A 307 -17.36 15.77 -11.28
N GLN A 308 -16.72 16.47 -10.34
CA GLN A 308 -16.55 17.93 -10.40
C GLN A 308 -15.76 18.39 -11.63
N ASN A 309 -14.74 17.61 -12.03
CA ASN A 309 -13.95 17.90 -13.23
C ASN A 309 -14.64 17.44 -14.53
N ASP A 310 -15.87 16.92 -14.43
CA ASP A 310 -16.62 16.32 -15.54
C ASP A 310 -15.82 15.24 -16.29
N ALA A 311 -14.85 14.59 -15.61
CA ALA A 311 -13.94 13.66 -16.26
C ALA A 311 -14.57 12.28 -16.45
N ILE A 312 -15.45 11.91 -15.51
CA ILE A 312 -16.30 10.73 -15.60
C ILE A 312 -17.77 11.14 -15.51
N TYR A 313 -18.66 10.33 -16.08
CA TYR A 313 -20.10 10.57 -16.03
C TYR A 313 -20.88 9.27 -15.84
N LEU A 314 -22.09 9.39 -15.28
CA LEU A 314 -23.04 8.28 -15.15
C LEU A 314 -23.75 8.04 -16.48
N THR A 315 -23.69 6.82 -17.00
CA THR A 315 -24.35 6.41 -18.23
C THR A 315 -25.81 6.02 -18.00
N LYS A 316 -26.56 5.82 -19.09
CA LYS A 316 -27.94 5.30 -19.05
C LYS A 316 -28.04 3.88 -18.50
N ASN A 317 -26.96 3.09 -18.60
CA ASN A 317 -26.87 1.76 -18.01
C ASN A 317 -26.59 1.82 -16.50
N GLY A 318 -26.48 3.03 -15.95
CA GLY A 318 -26.14 3.26 -14.56
C GLY A 318 -24.72 2.82 -14.23
N GLN A 319 -23.75 2.93 -15.15
CA GLN A 319 -22.32 2.70 -14.91
C GLN A 319 -21.54 4.00 -15.08
N LEU A 320 -20.32 4.06 -14.55
CA LEU A 320 -19.41 5.18 -14.77
C LEU A 320 -18.64 5.00 -16.08
N SER A 321 -18.45 6.08 -16.83
CA SER A 321 -17.61 6.08 -18.02
C SER A 321 -16.66 7.27 -18.04
N LEU A 322 -15.42 7.04 -18.48
CA LEU A 322 -14.43 8.08 -18.69
C LEU A 322 -14.73 8.81 -20.01
N ARG A 323 -14.70 10.15 -20.00
CA ARG A 323 -14.99 10.93 -21.23
C ARG A 323 -13.94 10.75 -22.34
N ASN A 324 -12.68 10.64 -21.96
CA ASN A 324 -11.57 10.41 -22.89
C ASN A 324 -10.90 9.08 -22.55
N ILE A 325 -11.31 8.02 -23.24
CA ILE A 325 -10.87 6.65 -22.98
C ILE A 325 -9.46 6.42 -23.55
N SER A 326 -8.46 6.90 -22.82
CA SER A 326 -7.04 6.69 -23.08
C SER A 326 -6.24 6.93 -21.79
N TYR A 327 -5.02 6.41 -21.66
CA TYR A 327 -4.21 6.68 -20.47
C TYR A 327 -3.85 8.16 -20.29
N PRO A 328 -3.49 8.93 -21.34
CA PRO A 328 -3.33 10.38 -21.22
C PRO A 328 -4.65 11.08 -20.87
N GLY A 329 -5.79 10.58 -21.38
CA GLY A 329 -7.12 11.04 -20.99
C GLY A 329 -7.42 10.81 -19.52
N LEU A 330 -7.02 9.66 -18.98
CA LEU A 330 -7.15 9.30 -17.57
C LEU A 330 -6.22 10.13 -16.67
N LEU A 331 -4.99 10.42 -17.12
CA LEU A 331 -4.09 11.33 -16.41
C LEU A 331 -4.62 12.77 -16.37
N LYS A 332 -5.30 13.20 -17.44
CA LYS A 332 -6.03 14.48 -17.47
C LYS A 332 -7.26 14.45 -16.56
N ALA A 333 -7.95 13.31 -16.44
CA ALA A 333 -9.11 13.18 -15.56
C ALA A 333 -8.79 13.54 -14.10
N VAL A 334 -7.59 13.20 -13.64
CA VAL A 334 -7.09 13.49 -12.29
C VAL A 334 -6.36 14.84 -12.16
N GLU A 335 -6.44 15.74 -13.15
CA GLU A 335 -5.81 17.08 -13.08
C GLU A 335 -6.30 17.90 -11.88
N MET A 336 -7.61 17.82 -11.58
CA MET A 336 -8.18 18.50 -10.41
C MET A 336 -7.63 17.92 -9.10
N HIS A 337 -7.44 16.60 -9.02
CA HIS A 337 -6.85 15.94 -7.86
C HIS A 337 -5.45 16.47 -7.59
N ARG A 338 -4.59 16.42 -8.61
CA ARG A 338 -3.20 16.87 -8.57
C ARG A 338 -3.09 18.33 -8.13
N THR A 339 -3.87 19.20 -8.77
CA THR A 339 -3.85 20.64 -8.48
C THR A 339 -4.32 20.96 -7.06
N LYS A 340 -5.39 20.29 -6.59
CA LYS A 340 -5.92 20.49 -5.22
C LYS A 340 -4.94 19.95 -4.17
N ALA A 341 -4.35 18.79 -4.39
CA ALA A 341 -3.37 18.20 -3.47
C ALA A 341 -2.07 19.02 -3.41
N LEU A 342 -1.58 19.55 -4.54
CA LEU A 342 -0.46 20.49 -4.58
C LEU A 342 -0.74 21.74 -3.76
N SER A 343 -1.91 22.36 -3.98
CA SER A 343 -2.33 23.57 -3.26
C SER A 343 -2.46 23.29 -1.76
N LEU A 344 -3.10 22.18 -1.39
CA LEU A 344 -3.25 21.74 0.00
C LEU A 344 -1.88 21.55 0.67
N THR A 345 -0.96 20.86 0.02
CA THR A 345 0.38 20.56 0.54
C THR A 345 1.23 21.83 0.69
N ARG A 346 1.11 22.80 -0.24
CA ARG A 346 1.74 24.12 -0.09
C ARG A 346 1.18 24.89 1.10
N ARG A 347 -0.14 24.81 1.35
CA ARG A 347 -0.78 25.44 2.52
C ARG A 347 -0.33 24.78 3.83
N GLU A 348 -0.20 23.44 3.85
CA GLU A 348 0.33 22.70 5.00
C GLU A 348 1.71 23.21 5.43
N LEU A 349 2.60 23.45 4.47
CA LEU A 349 3.97 23.91 4.74
C LEU A 349 4.03 25.33 5.34
N ASN A 350 2.98 26.13 5.12
CA ASN A 350 2.86 27.51 5.59
C ASN A 350 1.99 27.64 6.86
N LEU A 351 1.64 26.52 7.50
CA LEU A 351 0.92 26.56 8.76
C LEU A 351 1.80 27.06 9.91
N ASN A 352 1.28 27.99 10.71
CA ASN A 352 1.93 28.44 11.95
C ASN A 352 1.95 27.37 13.05
N SER A 353 1.04 26.40 12.98
CA SER A 353 0.93 25.27 13.91
C SER A 353 0.42 24.04 13.15
N PRO A 354 0.91 22.81 13.45
CA PRO A 354 0.41 21.58 12.84
C PRO A 354 -1.11 21.39 13.00
N THR A 355 -1.71 21.88 14.08
CA THR A 355 -3.17 21.78 14.31
C THR A 355 -4.00 22.60 13.32
N GLY A 356 -3.41 23.56 12.61
CA GLY A 356 -4.08 24.27 11.52
C GLY A 356 -4.50 23.35 10.37
N LEU A 357 -3.94 22.14 10.30
CA LEU A 357 -4.29 21.10 9.32
C LEU A 357 -5.78 20.72 9.38
N PHE A 358 -6.43 20.76 10.55
CA PHE A 358 -7.87 20.48 10.68
C PHE A 358 -8.75 21.45 9.90
N ALA A 359 -8.29 22.70 9.69
CA ALA A 359 -9.00 23.67 8.87
C ALA A 359 -8.74 23.43 7.36
N LEU A 360 -7.59 22.87 7.02
CA LEU A 360 -7.20 22.57 5.64
C LEU A 360 -7.85 21.28 5.11
N TYR A 361 -7.96 20.26 5.96
CA TYR A 361 -8.42 18.91 5.59
C TYR A 361 -9.95 18.81 5.64
N LYS A 362 -10.60 19.74 4.94
CA LYS A 362 -12.04 19.80 4.76
C LYS A 362 -12.33 19.70 3.28
N VAL A 363 -12.78 18.53 2.85
CA VAL A 363 -13.27 18.30 1.50
C VAL A 363 -14.80 18.21 1.58
N GLU A 364 -15.49 19.11 0.89
CA GLU A 364 -16.94 19.05 0.77
C GLU A 364 -17.32 18.01 -0.27
N ILE A 365 -18.12 17.03 0.13
CA ILE A 365 -18.66 16.01 -0.77
C ILE A 365 -20.09 16.37 -1.10
N HIS A 366 -20.42 16.44 -2.38
CA HIS A 366 -21.79 16.73 -2.78
C HIS A 366 -22.71 15.55 -2.44
N PRO A 367 -23.94 15.77 -1.91
CA PRO A 367 -24.84 14.67 -1.54
C PRO A 367 -25.13 13.69 -2.69
N ALA A 368 -25.21 14.20 -3.93
CA ALA A 368 -25.38 13.35 -5.10
C ALA A 368 -24.18 12.40 -5.34
N THR A 369 -22.94 12.87 -5.12
CA THR A 369 -21.75 12.03 -5.19
C THR A 369 -21.81 10.91 -4.16
N GLN A 370 -22.21 11.24 -2.93
CA GLN A 370 -22.33 10.24 -1.87
C GLN A 370 -23.38 9.17 -2.21
N LEU A 371 -24.53 9.57 -2.80
CA LEU A 371 -25.55 8.64 -3.27
C LEU A 371 -25.05 7.75 -4.42
N ILE A 372 -24.32 8.32 -5.38
CA ILE A 372 -23.69 7.55 -6.46
C ILE A 372 -22.69 6.56 -5.87
N PHE A 373 -21.81 7.00 -4.98
CA PHE A 373 -20.81 6.14 -4.35
C PHE A 373 -21.47 4.97 -3.62
N GLN A 374 -22.47 5.25 -2.77
CA GLN A 374 -23.17 4.22 -2.01
C GLN A 374 -23.91 3.22 -2.93
N GLY A 375 -24.72 3.71 -3.87
CA GLY A 375 -25.54 2.83 -4.70
C GLY A 375 -24.77 2.11 -5.82
N LEU A 376 -23.89 2.83 -6.51
CA LEU A 376 -23.18 2.32 -7.69
C LEU A 376 -21.88 1.60 -7.35
N ILE A 377 -21.11 2.12 -6.40
CA ILE A 377 -19.81 1.54 -6.07
C ILE A 377 -19.99 0.49 -4.97
N VAL A 378 -20.51 0.88 -3.81
CA VAL A 378 -20.58 -0.01 -2.63
C VAL A 378 -21.64 -1.10 -2.80
N GLU A 379 -22.90 -0.72 -3.01
CA GLU A 379 -24.03 -1.66 -2.97
C GLU A 379 -24.07 -2.62 -4.15
N ARG A 380 -23.73 -2.16 -5.35
CA ARG A 380 -23.66 -3.00 -6.55
C ARG A 380 -22.63 -4.13 -6.44
N CYS A 381 -21.58 -3.91 -5.66
CA CYS A 381 -20.50 -4.86 -5.46
C CYS A 381 -20.62 -5.66 -4.15
N ARG A 382 -21.74 -5.51 -3.44
CA ARG A 382 -21.96 -6.18 -2.15
C ARG A 382 -21.87 -7.70 -2.31
N GLY A 383 -21.09 -8.34 -1.44
CA GLY A 383 -20.91 -9.79 -1.40
C GLY A 383 -19.80 -10.34 -2.32
N ILE A 384 -19.16 -9.50 -3.14
CA ILE A 384 -17.98 -9.90 -3.93
C ILE A 384 -16.75 -10.02 -3.02
N TRP A 385 -16.58 -9.07 -2.12
CA TRP A 385 -15.62 -9.15 -1.02
C TRP A 385 -16.28 -9.84 0.17
N SER A 386 -15.59 -10.80 0.78
CA SER A 386 -16.12 -11.63 1.85
C SER A 386 -15.56 -11.23 3.21
N GLU A 387 -14.28 -10.85 3.25
CA GLU A 387 -13.52 -10.64 4.47
C GLU A 387 -12.52 -9.47 4.36
N LEU A 388 -12.67 -8.62 3.35
CA LEU A 388 -11.79 -7.46 3.13
C LEU A 388 -11.90 -6.46 4.29
N GLN A 389 -10.84 -6.35 5.07
CA GLN A 389 -10.75 -5.49 6.26
C GLN A 389 -9.89 -4.28 6.05
#